data_AF-A0A535VVP9-F1
#
_entry.id   AF-A0A535VVP9-F1
#
_cell.length_a   1.000
_cell.length_b   1.000
_cell.length_c   1.000
_cell.angle_alpha   90.00
_cell.angle_beta   90.00
_cell.angle_gamma   90.00
#
_symmetry.space_group_name_H-M   'P 1'
#
loop_
_entity.id
_entity.type
_entity.pdbx_description
1 polymer ?
#
loop_
_entity_poly.entity_id
_entity_poly.type
_entity_poly.pdbx_seq_one_letter_code
_entity_poly.pdbx_strand_id
1 'polypeptide(L)'
;MNENPGRRIRAFGLAVALVAALAIPAAALAATGGGDTIQPRMAGPVVVDVEGVTLNDKLLATIQFRLTCNEITYYDWELGQDVTTTEGRLFASGQLIQAQGRSIASASGFGARTDVTCDGSTVNHLAVQVIAGNLPLRRGAALIGVTAEVGAGDGEEFGASGPTELRLR
;
A
#
# COMPACT_ATOMS: atom_id res chain seq x y z
N MET A 1 64.76 -16.32 -22.92
CA MET A 1 63.75 -15.82 -21.97
C MET A 1 62.39 -16.16 -22.55
N ASN A 2 61.75 -17.23 -22.06
CA ASN A 2 60.48 -17.74 -22.58
C ASN A 2 59.32 -16.94 -21.98
N GLU A 3 58.74 -16.04 -22.77
CA GLU A 3 57.48 -15.40 -22.43
C GLU A 3 56.34 -16.42 -22.62
N ASN A 4 55.73 -16.84 -21.51
CA ASN A 4 54.63 -17.82 -21.51
C ASN A 4 53.34 -17.17 -22.06
N PRO A 5 52.87 -17.55 -23.27
CA PRO A 5 51.70 -16.92 -23.90
C PRO A 5 50.39 -17.17 -23.15
N GLY A 6 50.31 -18.23 -22.34
CA GLY A 6 49.13 -18.59 -21.56
C GLY A 6 48.78 -17.62 -20.42
N ARG A 7 49.75 -16.82 -19.93
CA ARG A 7 49.52 -15.88 -18.82
C ARG A 7 48.84 -14.58 -19.28
N ARG A 8 49.09 -14.15 -20.52
CA ARG A 8 48.46 -12.96 -21.12
C ARG A 8 46.99 -13.22 -21.49
N ILE A 9 46.66 -14.44 -21.93
CA ILE A 9 45.30 -14.83 -22.31
C ILE A 9 44.38 -14.91 -21.07
N ARG A 10 44.88 -15.42 -19.94
CA ARG A 10 44.11 -15.47 -18.68
C ARG A 10 43.82 -14.09 -18.09
N ALA A 11 44.72 -13.12 -18.25
CA ALA A 11 44.52 -11.75 -17.80
C ALA A 11 43.47 -10.99 -18.63
N PHE A 12 43.41 -11.25 -19.95
CA PHE A 12 42.38 -10.69 -20.83
C PHE A 12 40.98 -11.28 -20.56
N GLY A 13 40.87 -12.58 -20.30
CA GLY A 13 39.58 -13.22 -20.00
C GLY A 13 38.90 -12.69 -18.73
N LEU A 14 39.69 -12.33 -17.71
CA LEU A 14 39.17 -11.78 -16.44
C LEU A 14 38.72 -10.32 -16.56
N ALA A 15 39.38 -9.53 -17.40
CA ALA A 15 39.00 -8.13 -17.65
C ALA A 15 37.70 -8.02 -18.48
N VAL A 16 37.48 -8.92 -19.44
CA VAL A 16 36.25 -8.94 -20.26
C VAL A 16 35.03 -9.36 -19.43
N ALA A 17 35.19 -10.26 -18.46
CA ALA A 17 34.10 -10.65 -17.55
C ALA A 17 33.70 -9.50 -16.59
N LEU A 18 34.64 -8.66 -16.16
CA LEU A 18 34.36 -7.52 -15.29
C LEU A 18 33.67 -6.37 -16.04
N VAL A 19 34.04 -6.15 -17.32
CA VAL A 19 33.38 -5.14 -18.17
C VAL A 19 31.99 -5.61 -18.62
N ALA A 20 31.77 -6.90 -18.87
CA ALA A 20 30.43 -7.44 -19.15
C ALA A 20 29.49 -7.38 -17.93
N ALA A 21 30.03 -7.45 -16.70
CA ALA A 21 29.25 -7.26 -15.48
C ALA A 21 28.91 -5.78 -15.19
N LEU A 22 29.72 -4.84 -15.68
CA LEU A 22 29.50 -3.39 -15.52
C LEU A 22 28.77 -2.75 -16.72
N ALA A 23 28.68 -3.46 -17.84
CA ALA A 23 28.01 -3.01 -19.06
C ALA A 23 26.61 -3.61 -19.24
N ILE A 24 26.03 -4.28 -18.21
CA ILE A 24 24.58 -4.41 -18.15
C ILE A 24 24.07 -3.00 -17.86
N PRO A 25 23.36 -2.35 -18.79
CA PRO A 25 22.58 -1.22 -18.41
C PRO A 25 21.61 -1.78 -17.37
N ALA A 26 21.67 -1.29 -16.13
CA ALA A 26 20.51 -1.28 -15.24
C ALA A 26 19.34 -0.42 -15.82
N ALA A 27 19.31 -0.26 -17.15
CA ALA A 27 18.25 0.23 -17.99
C ALA A 27 17.44 -0.93 -18.60
N ALA A 28 17.39 -2.07 -17.91
CA ALA A 28 16.06 -2.50 -17.49
C ALA A 28 15.69 -1.57 -16.31
N LEU A 29 15.33 -0.31 -16.52
CA LEU A 29 14.02 0.03 -17.10
C LEU A 29 13.16 -1.23 -17.13
N ALA A 30 12.84 -1.71 -15.94
CA ALA A 30 11.51 -2.22 -15.71
C ALA A 30 10.60 -1.12 -16.23
N ALA A 31 10.25 -1.24 -17.51
CA ALA A 31 9.10 -0.62 -18.07
C ALA A 31 7.94 -1.17 -17.24
N THR A 32 7.63 -0.50 -16.14
CA THR A 32 6.27 -0.43 -15.61
C THR A 32 5.47 0.50 -16.54
N GLY A 33 5.54 0.22 -17.85
CA GLY A 33 4.60 0.73 -18.83
C GLY A 33 3.44 -0.24 -18.83
N GLY A 34 2.50 -0.01 -17.93
CA GLY A 34 1.36 -0.90 -17.75
C GLY A 34 0.70 -0.67 -16.40
N GLY A 35 -0.31 0.17 -16.40
CA GLY A 35 -1.14 0.47 -15.25
C GLY A 35 -1.60 1.90 -15.42
N ASP A 36 -2.83 2.05 -15.90
CA ASP A 36 -3.57 3.30 -15.92
C ASP A 36 -3.17 4.16 -14.72
N THR A 37 -2.98 5.46 -15.00
CA THR A 37 -2.88 6.54 -14.01
C THR A 37 -3.28 6.06 -12.63
N ILE A 38 -2.31 5.82 -11.72
CA ILE A 38 -2.59 5.75 -10.30
C ILE A 38 -3.41 7.01 -10.06
N GLN A 39 -4.72 6.85 -9.86
CA GLN A 39 -5.60 8.01 -9.77
C GLN A 39 -4.98 8.90 -8.70
N PRO A 40 -4.67 10.17 -9.04
CA PRO A 40 -4.12 11.08 -8.06
C PRO A 40 -5.06 11.06 -6.87
N ARG A 41 -4.49 10.95 -5.66
CA ARG A 41 -5.14 11.10 -4.35
C ARG A 41 -6.32 12.05 -4.50
N MET A 42 -7.53 11.53 -4.75
CA MET A 42 -8.68 12.40 -4.78
C MET A 42 -8.81 12.81 -3.33
N ALA A 43 -8.60 14.10 -3.06
CA ALA A 43 -9.09 14.72 -1.85
C ALA A 43 -10.63 14.65 -1.94
N GLY A 44 -11.16 13.44 -1.74
CA GLY A 44 -12.55 13.22 -1.46
C GLY A 44 -12.85 13.71 -0.05
N PRO A 45 -14.12 13.71 0.35
CA PRO A 45 -14.50 14.14 1.69
C PRO A 45 -13.91 13.23 2.78
N VAL A 46 -13.44 12.02 2.43
CA VAL A 46 -12.65 11.12 3.28
C VAL A 46 -11.19 11.05 2.79
N VAL A 47 -10.25 11.43 3.66
CA VAL A 47 -8.81 11.32 3.43
C VAL A 47 -8.25 10.19 4.28
N VAL A 48 -7.50 9.28 3.66
CA VAL A 48 -6.90 8.11 4.31
C VAL A 48 -5.39 8.19 4.16
N ASP A 49 -4.67 7.99 5.26
CA ASP A 49 -3.21 7.97 5.30
C ASP A 49 -2.71 6.75 6.06
N VAL A 50 -1.81 5.98 5.45
CA VAL A 50 -1.19 4.84 6.14
C VAL A 50 -0.06 5.35 7.05
N GLU A 51 -0.13 5.03 8.33
CA GLU A 51 0.86 5.44 9.34
C GLU A 51 1.99 4.41 9.45
N GLY A 52 1.64 3.13 9.37
CA GLY A 52 2.59 2.06 9.58
C GLY A 52 2.02 0.68 9.34
N VAL A 53 2.90 -0.31 9.33
CA VAL A 53 2.54 -1.71 9.27
C VAL A 53 3.37 -2.51 10.27
N THR A 54 2.70 -3.40 10.99
CA THR A 54 3.33 -4.33 11.93
C THR A 54 3.09 -5.74 11.43
N LEU A 55 4.16 -6.53 11.33
CA LEU A 55 4.06 -7.95 11.01
C LEU A 55 3.87 -8.71 12.33
N ASN A 56 2.65 -9.16 12.60
CA ASN A 56 2.34 -9.87 13.84
C ASN A 56 2.93 -11.30 13.81
N ASP A 57 2.75 -11.97 12.68
CA ASP A 57 3.37 -13.26 12.37
C ASP A 57 3.54 -13.41 10.85
N LYS A 58 3.94 -14.58 10.36
CA LYS A 58 4.16 -14.79 8.92
C LYS A 58 2.87 -14.79 8.08
N LEU A 59 1.69 -14.87 8.69
CA LEU A 59 0.39 -14.92 8.03
C LEU A 59 -0.47 -13.68 8.32
N LEU A 60 -0.18 -12.92 9.38
CA LEU A 60 -0.97 -11.80 9.84
C LEU A 60 -0.13 -10.54 9.95
N ALA A 61 -0.60 -9.46 9.33
CA ALA A 61 -0.07 -8.12 9.52
C ALA A 61 -1.19 -7.13 9.89
N THR A 62 -0.83 -6.09 10.63
CA THR A 62 -1.74 -5.00 10.99
C THR A 62 -1.26 -3.72 10.30
N ILE A 63 -2.13 -3.13 9.49
CA ILE A 63 -1.93 -1.83 8.86
C ILE A 63 -2.57 -0.78 9.77
N GLN A 64 -1.77 0.15 10.27
CA GLN A 64 -2.24 1.32 11.02
C GLN A 64 -2.43 2.47 10.03
N PHE A 65 -3.58 3.12 10.10
CA PHE A 65 -3.92 4.24 9.25
C PHE A 65 -4.70 5.28 10.02
N ARG A 66 -4.62 6.52 9.54
CA ARG A 66 -5.42 7.63 10.03
C ARG A 66 -6.42 8.04 8.96
N LEU A 67 -7.58 8.50 9.42
CA LEU A 67 -8.67 8.94 8.57
C LEU A 67 -9.21 10.28 9.08
N THR A 68 -9.40 11.21 8.15
CA THR A 68 -10.16 12.45 8.38
C THR A 68 -11.30 12.51 7.39
N CYS A 69 -12.50 12.85 7.85
CA CYS A 69 -13.70 12.97 7.02
C CYS A 69 -14.44 14.28 7.31
N ASN A 70 -15.13 14.81 6.31
CA ASN A 70 -16.03 15.95 6.46
C ASN A 70 -17.42 15.50 6.93
N GLU A 71 -18.23 16.45 7.38
CA GLU A 71 -19.62 16.17 7.79
C GLU A 71 -20.41 15.50 6.67
N ILE A 72 -21.19 14.49 7.03
CA ILE A 72 -21.96 13.69 6.08
C ILE A 72 -23.37 14.27 6.04
N THR A 73 -23.84 14.64 4.85
CA THR A 73 -25.22 15.10 4.63
C THR A 73 -26.00 14.03 3.89
N TYR A 74 -27.16 13.66 4.43
CA TYR A 74 -28.02 12.62 3.88
C TYR A 74 -29.49 13.02 4.03
N TYR A 75 -30.39 12.42 3.24
CA TYR A 75 -31.80 12.77 3.25
C TYR A 75 -32.56 11.90 4.24
N ASP A 76 -33.03 12.48 5.34
CA ASP A 76 -33.85 11.77 6.31
C ASP A 76 -35.30 11.70 5.82
N TRP A 77 -35.74 10.51 5.39
CA TRP A 77 -37.09 10.29 4.89
C TRP A 77 -38.17 10.34 5.98
N GLU A 78 -37.82 10.17 7.25
CA GLU A 78 -38.74 10.30 8.39
C GLU A 78 -39.01 11.78 8.68
N LEU A 79 -37.98 12.62 8.59
CA LEU A 79 -38.07 14.06 8.80
C LEU A 79 -38.44 14.85 7.53
N GLY A 80 -38.27 14.24 6.36
CA GLY A 80 -38.53 14.87 5.06
C GLY A 80 -37.57 16.01 4.72
N GLN A 81 -36.34 15.97 5.20
CA GLN A 81 -35.33 17.02 5.02
C GLN A 81 -33.91 16.45 5.04
N ASP A 82 -32.96 17.21 4.48
CA ASP A 82 -31.54 16.89 4.59
C ASP A 82 -31.05 17.10 6.03
N VAL A 83 -30.30 16.13 6.53
CA VAL A 83 -29.66 16.15 7.85
C VAL A 83 -28.15 16.03 7.67
N THR A 84 -27.41 16.91 8.33
CA THR A 84 -25.95 16.87 8.39
C THR A 84 -25.51 16.33 9.74
N THR A 85 -24.58 15.37 9.74
CA THR A 85 -24.04 14.76 10.95
C THR A 85 -22.52 14.67 10.92
N THR A 86 -21.92 14.75 12.10
CA THR A 86 -20.49 14.47 12.32
C THR A 86 -20.24 13.03 12.75
N GLU A 87 -21.28 12.24 12.98
CA GLU A 87 -21.15 10.84 13.39
C GLU A 87 -21.28 9.93 12.17
N GLY A 88 -20.26 9.12 11.92
CA GLY A 88 -20.22 8.16 10.83
C GLY A 88 -19.82 6.77 11.30
N ARG A 89 -20.15 5.76 10.50
CA ARG A 89 -19.71 4.39 10.73
C ARG A 89 -18.78 3.97 9.62
N LEU A 90 -17.55 3.62 10.01
CA LEU A 90 -16.49 3.24 9.09
C LEU A 90 -16.51 1.74 8.81
N PHE A 91 -16.31 1.40 7.54
CA PHE A 91 -15.83 0.12 7.07
C PHE A 91 -14.54 0.32 6.27
N ALA A 92 -13.47 -0.38 6.63
CA ALA A 92 -12.19 -0.26 5.94
C ALA A 92 -11.72 -1.62 5.41
N SER A 93 -11.02 -1.60 4.27
CA SER A 93 -10.31 -2.78 3.77
C SER A 93 -8.86 -2.43 3.46
N GLY A 94 -7.99 -3.42 3.62
CA GLY A 94 -6.55 -3.26 3.48
C GLY A 94 -6.00 -4.29 2.53
N GLN A 95 -4.99 -3.88 1.76
CA GLN A 95 -4.22 -4.74 0.88
C GLN A 95 -2.73 -4.52 1.11
N LEU A 96 -1.97 -5.60 1.01
CA LEU A 96 -0.53 -5.59 1.12
C LEU A 96 0.08 -6.49 0.05
N ILE A 97 1.10 -6.00 -0.64
CA ILE A 97 1.84 -6.71 -1.67
C ILE A 97 3.33 -6.62 -1.37
N GLN A 98 4.01 -7.76 -1.30
CA GLN A 98 5.44 -7.85 -1.03
C GLN A 98 6.16 -8.67 -2.09
N ALA A 99 7.18 -8.07 -2.71
CA ALA A 99 8.12 -8.81 -3.54
C ALA A 99 9.06 -9.68 -2.69
N GLN A 100 9.12 -10.98 -2.98
CA GLN A 100 9.97 -11.97 -2.32
C GLN A 100 10.83 -12.70 -3.36
N GLY A 101 11.78 -11.97 -3.96
CA GLY A 101 12.64 -12.51 -5.01
C GLY A 101 11.86 -12.78 -6.30
N ARG A 102 11.56 -14.06 -6.59
CA ARG A 102 10.83 -14.48 -7.80
C ARG A 102 9.32 -14.65 -7.58
N SER A 103 8.83 -14.30 -6.39
CA SER A 103 7.42 -14.46 -6.02
C SER A 103 6.88 -13.17 -5.42
N ILE A 104 5.56 -13.01 -5.49
CA ILE A 104 4.84 -11.89 -4.88
C ILE A 104 3.93 -12.47 -3.80
N ALA A 105 4.15 -12.08 -2.55
CA ALA A 105 3.22 -12.36 -1.47
C ALA A 105 2.14 -11.27 -1.43
N SER A 106 0.89 -11.68 -1.27
CA SER A 106 -0.26 -10.78 -1.14
C SER A 106 -1.01 -11.07 0.15
N ALA A 107 -1.48 -10.03 0.82
CA ALA A 107 -2.38 -10.12 1.96
C ALA A 107 -3.53 -9.13 1.81
N SER A 108 -4.69 -9.50 2.32
CA SER A 108 -5.87 -8.63 2.32
C SER A 108 -6.69 -8.86 3.58
N GLY A 109 -7.53 -7.89 3.93
CA GLY A 109 -8.47 -8.05 5.02
C GLY A 109 -9.33 -6.83 5.26
N PHE A 110 -10.10 -6.89 6.34
CA PHE A 110 -11.11 -5.90 6.67
C PHE A 110 -10.88 -5.38 8.09
N GLY A 111 -11.10 -4.08 8.28
CA GLY A 111 -11.15 -3.45 9.58
C GLY A 111 -12.45 -3.82 10.30
N ALA A 112 -12.44 -3.63 11.62
CA ALA A 112 -13.69 -3.68 12.37
C ALA A 112 -14.61 -2.54 11.92
N ARG A 113 -15.92 -2.76 12.01
CA ARG A 113 -16.87 -1.65 11.93
C ARG A 113 -16.69 -0.79 13.16
N THR A 114 -16.43 0.50 12.97
CA THR A 114 -16.08 1.41 14.08
C THR A 114 -16.73 2.76 13.83
N ASP A 115 -17.21 3.38 14.90
CA ASP A 115 -17.78 4.71 14.83
C ASP A 115 -16.64 5.74 14.74
N VAL A 116 -16.80 6.73 13.87
CA VAL A 116 -15.81 7.77 13.58
C VAL A 116 -16.45 9.15 13.63
N THR A 117 -15.64 10.15 13.95
CA THR A 117 -16.06 11.54 13.92
C THR A 117 -15.58 12.20 12.63
N CYS A 118 -16.53 12.81 11.92
CA CYS A 118 -16.36 13.47 10.64
C CYS A 118 -16.75 14.95 10.75
N ASP A 119 -15.88 15.76 11.33
CA ASP A 119 -16.04 17.21 11.50
C ASP A 119 -15.03 18.02 10.66
N GLY A 120 -14.33 17.35 9.73
CA GLY A 120 -13.26 17.92 8.89
C GLY A 120 -11.92 18.13 9.59
N SER A 121 -11.79 17.81 10.88
CA SER A 121 -10.59 18.09 11.68
C SER A 121 -10.13 16.93 12.57
N THR A 122 -11.05 16.09 13.02
CA THR A 122 -10.78 14.95 13.89
C THR A 122 -10.05 13.85 13.12
N VAL A 123 -8.89 13.48 13.64
CA VAL A 123 -8.06 12.41 13.09
C VAL A 123 -8.40 11.10 13.80
N ASN A 124 -9.02 10.18 13.06
CA ASN A 124 -9.40 8.86 13.55
C ASN A 124 -8.24 7.88 13.31
N HIS A 125 -7.64 7.34 14.38
CA HIS A 125 -6.56 6.35 14.30
C HIS A 125 -7.13 4.93 14.37
N LEU A 126 -6.89 4.17 13.32
CA LEU A 126 -7.59 2.91 13.06
C LEU A 126 -6.61 1.85 12.55
N ALA A 127 -7.09 0.60 12.53
CA ALA A 127 -6.27 -0.53 12.10
C ALA A 127 -7.07 -1.51 11.23
N VAL A 128 -6.43 -1.98 10.16
CA VAL A 128 -6.90 -3.13 9.37
C VAL A 128 -5.98 -4.31 9.61
N GLN A 129 -6.56 -5.47 9.89
CA GLN A 129 -5.83 -6.73 9.90
C GLN A 129 -5.87 -7.35 8.50
N VAL A 130 -4.71 -7.72 7.97
CA VAL A 130 -4.58 -8.37 6.66
C VAL A 130 -3.94 -9.74 6.83
N ILE A 131 -4.49 -10.72 6.11
CA ILE A 131 -4.07 -12.11 6.17
C ILE A 131 -3.41 -12.48 4.84
N ALA A 132 -2.26 -13.15 4.92
CA ALA A 132 -1.54 -13.69 3.79
C ALA A 132 -2.42 -14.65 2.98
N GLY A 133 -2.60 -14.35 1.68
CA GLY A 133 -3.45 -15.14 0.79
C GLY A 133 -2.70 -16.27 0.07
N ASN A 134 -1.45 -16.04 -0.34
CA ASN A 134 -0.73 -16.98 -1.22
C ASN A 134 0.63 -17.42 -0.68
N LEU A 135 1.36 -16.55 0.02
CA LEU A 135 2.69 -16.82 0.56
C LEU A 135 2.84 -16.15 1.93
N PRO A 136 3.60 -16.77 2.86
CA PRO A 136 3.88 -16.13 4.13
C PRO A 136 4.62 -14.80 3.94
N LEU A 137 4.16 -13.76 4.65
CA LEU A 137 4.76 -12.44 4.72
C LEU A 137 6.13 -12.52 5.40
N ARG A 138 7.01 -11.60 5.00
CA ARG A 138 8.36 -11.46 5.55
C ARG A 138 8.59 -10.02 5.97
N ARG A 139 9.56 -9.79 6.85
CA ARG A 139 10.10 -8.45 7.10
C ARG A 139 10.75 -7.91 5.83
N GLY A 140 10.48 -6.65 5.49
CA GLY A 140 10.97 -6.05 4.25
C GLY A 140 10.04 -4.95 3.73
N ALA A 141 10.36 -4.39 2.57
CA ALA A 141 9.49 -3.44 1.90
C ALA A 141 8.24 -4.14 1.36
N ALA A 142 7.11 -3.44 1.39
CA ALA A 142 5.86 -3.83 0.76
C ALA A 142 5.08 -2.60 0.33
N LEU A 143 4.22 -2.79 -0.66
CA LEU A 143 3.21 -1.82 -1.06
C LEU A 143 1.94 -2.10 -0.27
N ILE A 144 1.36 -1.04 0.27
CA ILE A 144 0.20 -1.09 1.15
C ILE A 144 -0.84 -0.12 0.65
N GLY A 145 -2.10 -0.55 0.63
CA GLY A 145 -3.24 0.30 0.33
C GLY A 145 -4.35 0.07 1.34
N VAL A 146 -5.02 1.15 1.75
CA VAL A 146 -6.23 1.11 2.56
C VAL A 146 -7.33 1.84 1.82
N THR A 147 -8.52 1.25 1.77
CA THR A 147 -9.75 1.91 1.36
C THR A 147 -10.68 2.00 2.57
N ALA A 148 -11.41 3.09 2.65
CA ALA A 148 -12.34 3.40 3.72
C ALA A 148 -13.66 3.88 3.12
N GLU A 149 -14.74 3.40 3.71
CA GLU A 149 -16.11 3.79 3.43
C GLU A 149 -16.73 4.25 4.75
N VAL A 150 -17.20 5.49 4.80
CA VAL A 150 -17.85 6.06 5.98
C VAL A 150 -19.30 6.34 5.62
N GLY A 151 -20.23 5.76 6.37
CA GLY A 151 -21.66 5.96 6.15
C GLY A 151 -22.38 6.57 7.34
N ALA A 152 -23.41 7.36 7.07
CA ALA A 152 -24.38 7.85 8.04
C ALA A 152 -25.76 7.95 7.37
N GLY A 153 -26.78 7.33 7.97
CA GLY A 153 -28.10 7.20 7.33
C GLY A 153 -27.99 6.44 6.00
N ASP A 154 -28.47 7.06 4.93
CA ASP A 154 -28.31 6.62 3.53
C ASP A 154 -27.14 7.32 2.79
N GLY A 155 -26.40 8.20 3.47
CA GLY A 155 -25.20 8.84 2.95
C GLY A 155 -23.97 7.95 3.10
N GLU A 156 -23.16 7.84 2.04
CA GLU A 156 -21.90 7.10 2.03
C GLU A 156 -20.79 7.93 1.37
N GLU A 157 -19.62 7.96 2.00
CA GLU A 157 -18.43 8.61 1.50
C GLU A 157 -17.24 7.67 1.43
N PHE A 158 -16.40 7.84 0.41
CA PHE A 158 -15.29 6.94 0.12
C PHE A 158 -13.94 7.66 0.14
N GLY A 159 -12.93 6.99 0.68
CA GLY A 159 -11.55 7.44 0.70
C GLY A 159 -10.57 6.29 0.46
N ALA A 160 -9.41 6.60 -0.12
CA ALA A 160 -8.36 5.63 -0.34
C ALA A 160 -6.98 6.27 -0.11
N SER A 161 -6.05 5.51 0.47
CA SER A 161 -4.68 5.99 0.68
C SER A 161 -3.85 6.06 -0.60
N GLY A 162 -4.27 5.31 -1.62
CA GLY A 162 -3.39 4.93 -2.73
C GLY A 162 -2.27 3.96 -2.26
N PRO A 163 -1.43 3.49 -3.19
CA PRO A 163 -0.32 2.60 -2.86
C PRO A 163 0.80 3.36 -2.13
N THR A 164 1.13 2.91 -0.93
CA THR A 164 2.20 3.46 -0.10
C THR A 164 3.26 2.39 0.16
N GLU A 165 4.52 2.69 -0.13
CA GLU A 165 5.63 1.80 0.22
C GLU A 165 5.99 1.95 1.70
N LEU A 166 5.90 0.84 2.44
CA LEU A 166 6.26 0.77 3.85
C LEU A 166 7.05 -0.49 4.16
N ARG A 167 7.80 -0.46 5.24
CA ARG A 167 8.60 -1.60 5.69
C ARG A 167 7.87 -2.38 6.78
N LEU A 168 7.56 -3.65 6.53
CA LEU A 168 7.09 -4.60 7.52
C LEU A 168 8.16 -4.83 8.58
N ARG A 169 7.83 -4.51 9.83
CA ARG A 169 8.66 -4.71 11.02
C ARG A 169 8.13 -5.88 11.85
#